data_AF-A0A8D0HCF2-F1
#
_entry.id   AF-A0A8D0HCF2-F1
#
_cell.length_a   1.000
_cell.length_b   1.000
_cell.length_c   1.000
_cell.angle_alpha   90.00
_cell.angle_beta   90.00
_cell.angle_gamma   90.00
#
_symmetry.space_group_name_H-M   'P 1'
#
loop_
_entity.id
_entity.type
_entity.pdbx_description
1 polymer ?
#
loop_
_entity_poly.entity_id
_entity_poly.type
_entity_poly.pdbx_seq_one_letter_code
_entity_poly.pdbx_strand_id
1 'polypeptide(L)'
;MDSLIRQQLSVAQNCQGIEALKKTYELIRSANQGKCALDSSESFCPDLYVLCAEQALQLGNLEMSSDCLQMYFKGKPPINQFLGRAYFIQFLKYLGYYFLIYNASVLYWQIVRPYLKHGFRNFLIPSLSQIVHALEQADEQDKEWRAELMIELLECFLDASKTKEAMTFSSTTASFIKDNVPDKYQQIFSLMVRHKLMDDSQIEEDIESSISLTVIYKIQTIKSYVLESINPLEY
;
A
#
# COMPACT_ATOMS: atom_id res chain seq x y z
N MET A 1 -33.10 25.29 6.16
CA MET A 1 -32.30 24.39 5.31
C MET A 1 -31.35 23.52 6.14
N ASP A 2 -30.63 24.11 7.10
CA ASP A 2 -29.71 23.39 7.99
C ASP A 2 -30.32 22.20 8.76
N SER A 3 -31.57 22.31 9.21
CA SER A 3 -32.28 21.21 9.89
C SER A 3 -32.50 20.01 8.95
N LEU A 4 -32.81 20.27 7.68
CA LEU A 4 -32.99 19.23 6.65
C LEU A 4 -31.67 18.55 6.31
N ILE A 5 -30.58 19.32 6.19
CA ILE A 5 -29.24 18.77 5.94
C ILE A 5 -28.77 17.93 7.12
N ARG A 6 -28.97 18.40 8.37
CA ARG A 6 -28.65 17.61 9.57
C ARG A 6 -29.45 16.31 9.65
N GLN A 7 -30.72 16.35 9.28
CA GLN A 7 -31.56 15.15 9.20
C GLN A 7 -31.06 14.19 8.10
N GLN A 8 -30.68 14.70 6.93
CA GLN A 8 -30.16 13.88 5.83
C GLN A 8 -28.78 13.26 6.16
N LEU A 9 -27.90 13.99 6.84
CA LEU A 9 -26.63 13.47 7.34
C LEU A 9 -26.83 12.37 8.40
N SER A 10 -27.83 12.52 9.28
CA SER A 10 -28.21 11.48 10.25
C SER A 10 -28.79 10.24 9.57
N VAL A 11 -29.59 10.40 8.51
CA VAL A 11 -30.12 9.28 7.71
C VAL A 11 -29.01 8.55 6.95
N ALA A 12 -28.02 9.29 6.42
CA ALA A 12 -26.84 8.71 5.78
C ALA A 12 -25.92 7.93 6.74
N GLN A 13 -26.11 8.09 8.05
CA GLN A 13 -25.41 7.34 9.10
C GLN A 13 -26.03 5.96 9.37
N ASN A 14 -27.35 5.81 9.17
CA ASN A 14 -28.09 4.58 9.49
C ASN A 14 -28.33 3.67 8.27
N CYS A 15 -28.43 4.24 7.07
CA CYS A 15 -28.46 3.51 5.82
C CYS A 15 -27.11 3.75 5.13
N GLN A 16 -26.46 2.74 4.56
CA GLN A 16 -25.19 2.82 3.78
C GLN A 16 -25.33 3.73 2.53
N GLY A 17 -25.71 4.99 2.72
CA GLY A 17 -26.29 5.88 1.72
C GLY A 17 -25.24 6.78 1.12
N ILE A 18 -24.27 6.21 0.39
CA ILE A 18 -23.28 6.97 -0.40
C ILE A 18 -23.99 7.97 -1.31
N GLU A 19 -25.15 7.62 -1.86
CA GLU A 19 -25.93 8.49 -2.75
C GLU A 19 -26.58 9.67 -2.01
N ALA A 20 -27.07 9.45 -0.79
CA ALA A 20 -27.63 10.52 0.05
C ALA A 20 -26.54 11.49 0.53
N LEU A 21 -25.36 10.96 0.89
CA LEU A 21 -24.19 11.76 1.22
C LEU A 21 -23.73 12.60 0.02
N LYS A 22 -23.63 12.00 -1.18
CA LYS A 22 -23.26 12.72 -2.41
C LYS A 22 -24.23 13.86 -2.72
N LYS A 23 -25.54 13.64 -2.62
CA LYS A 23 -26.55 14.69 -2.82
C LYS A 23 -26.38 15.83 -1.81
N THR A 24 -26.12 15.48 -0.54
CA THR A 24 -25.90 16.47 0.52
C THR A 24 -24.63 17.29 0.28
N TYR A 25 -23.55 16.62 -0.10
CA TYR A 25 -22.27 17.25 -0.45
C TYR A 25 -22.41 18.22 -1.63
N GLU A 26 -23.06 17.82 -2.72
CA GLU A 26 -23.25 18.69 -3.89
C GLU A 26 -24.11 19.93 -3.58
N LEU A 27 -25.11 19.80 -2.70
CA LEU A 27 -25.89 20.95 -2.21
C LEU A 27 -25.02 21.93 -1.43
N ILE A 28 -24.22 21.44 -0.48
CA ILE A 28 -23.31 22.25 0.33
C ILE A 28 -22.24 22.93 -0.55
N ARG A 29 -21.73 22.21 -1.57
CA ARG A 29 -20.67 22.68 -2.47
C ARG A 29 -21.18 23.73 -3.47
N SER A 30 -22.35 23.50 -4.07
CA SER A 30 -22.97 24.44 -5.02
C SER A 30 -23.34 25.76 -4.36
N ALA A 31 -23.81 25.71 -3.11
CA ALA A 31 -24.04 26.88 -2.28
C ALA A 31 -22.76 27.67 -2.00
N ASN A 32 -21.67 27.00 -1.62
CA ASN A 32 -20.38 27.65 -1.38
C ASN A 32 -19.79 28.31 -2.64
N GLN A 33 -20.10 27.77 -3.83
CA GLN A 33 -19.68 28.34 -5.11
C GLN A 33 -20.59 29.49 -5.60
N GLY A 34 -21.63 29.86 -4.83
CA GLY A 34 -22.58 30.91 -5.22
C GLY A 34 -23.42 30.55 -6.44
N LYS A 35 -23.55 29.26 -6.78
CA LYS A 35 -24.29 28.76 -7.96
C LYS A 35 -25.75 28.42 -7.67
N CYS A 36 -26.25 28.66 -6.46
CA CYS A 36 -27.65 28.41 -6.12
C CYS A 36 -28.55 29.50 -6.75
N ALA A 37 -29.56 29.08 -7.52
CA ALA A 37 -30.52 29.97 -8.21
C ALA A 37 -31.61 30.54 -7.29
N LEU A 38 -31.51 30.32 -5.97
CA LEU A 38 -32.42 30.80 -4.94
C LEU A 38 -31.60 31.64 -3.96
N ASP A 39 -31.99 32.92 -3.84
CA ASP A 39 -31.56 33.95 -2.89
C ASP A 39 -30.10 33.93 -2.41
N SER A 40 -29.34 34.93 -2.87
CA SER A 40 -27.93 35.24 -2.57
C SER A 40 -27.55 35.45 -1.09
N SER A 41 -28.38 34.99 -0.14
CA SER A 41 -28.21 35.18 1.30
C SER A 41 -28.23 33.87 2.12
N GLU A 42 -28.40 32.70 1.51
CA GLU A 42 -28.38 31.42 2.24
C GLU A 42 -26.95 30.95 2.53
N SER A 43 -26.32 31.61 3.50
CA SER A 43 -25.09 31.14 4.14
C SER A 43 -25.40 29.94 5.03
N PHE A 44 -24.89 28.77 4.65
CA PHE A 44 -24.97 27.57 5.48
C PHE A 44 -24.11 27.68 6.73
N CYS A 45 -24.52 27.02 7.80
CA CYS A 45 -23.69 26.88 8.99
C CYS A 45 -22.39 26.11 8.64
N PRO A 46 -21.18 26.66 8.92
CA PRO A 46 -19.90 26.01 8.64
C PRO A 46 -19.77 24.61 9.28
N ASP A 47 -20.50 24.36 10.37
CA ASP A 47 -20.54 23.06 11.03
C ASP A 47 -20.99 21.92 10.10
N LEU A 48 -21.78 22.23 9.05
CA LEU A 48 -22.24 21.25 8.07
C LEU A 48 -21.10 20.66 7.24
N TYR A 49 -20.03 21.43 6.98
CA TYR A 49 -18.82 20.91 6.35
C TYR A 49 -18.15 19.84 7.20
N VAL A 50 -18.05 20.08 8.51
CA VAL A 50 -17.42 19.14 9.45
C VAL A 50 -18.26 17.85 9.55
N LEU A 51 -19.58 17.97 9.66
CA LEU A 51 -20.47 16.80 9.69
C LEU A 51 -20.43 15.99 8.39
N CYS A 52 -20.38 16.67 7.23
CA CYS A 52 -20.23 16.00 5.94
C CYS A 52 -18.85 15.32 5.83
N ALA A 53 -17.79 15.96 6.31
CA ALA A 53 -16.45 15.41 6.32
C ALA A 53 -16.32 14.15 7.20
N GLU A 54 -16.95 14.13 8.38
CA GLU A 54 -17.01 12.96 9.26
C GLU A 54 -17.75 11.80 8.62
N GLN A 55 -18.91 12.09 8.01
CA GLN A 55 -19.72 11.06 7.37
C GLN A 55 -19.02 10.47 6.14
N ALA A 56 -18.36 11.32 5.35
CA ALA A 56 -17.53 10.90 4.24
C ALA A 56 -16.35 10.03 4.69
N LEU A 57 -15.70 10.38 5.81
CA LEU A 57 -14.63 9.58 6.41
C LEU A 57 -15.14 8.20 6.88
N GLN A 58 -16.29 8.14 7.55
CA GLN A 58 -16.90 6.88 7.98
C GLN A 58 -17.25 5.94 6.82
N LEU A 59 -17.60 6.50 5.66
CA LEU A 59 -17.90 5.75 4.43
C LEU A 59 -16.67 5.52 3.53
N GLY A 60 -15.46 5.86 3.99
CA GLY A 60 -14.21 5.67 3.25
C GLY A 60 -13.98 6.63 2.09
N ASN A 61 -14.80 7.67 1.93
CA ASN A 61 -14.68 8.66 0.86
C ASN A 61 -13.76 9.82 1.29
N LEU A 62 -12.45 9.60 1.18
CA LEU A 62 -11.42 10.55 1.62
C LEU A 62 -11.41 11.86 0.80
N GLU A 63 -11.74 11.79 -0.49
CA GLU A 63 -11.78 12.95 -1.38
C GLU A 63 -12.85 13.95 -0.92
N MET A 64 -14.08 13.46 -0.71
CA MET A 64 -15.19 14.26 -0.23
C MET A 64 -14.94 14.82 1.18
N SER A 65 -14.35 14.01 2.06
CA SER A 65 -13.96 14.46 3.40
C SER A 65 -12.96 15.62 3.34
N SER A 66 -11.99 15.55 2.41
CA SER A 66 -11.00 16.58 2.20
C SER A 66 -11.58 17.88 1.64
N ASP A 67 -12.46 17.81 0.63
CA ASP A 67 -13.08 19.02 0.05
C ASP A 67 -13.93 19.74 1.10
N CYS A 68 -14.67 19.00 1.92
CA CYS A 68 -15.42 19.55 3.05
C CYS A 68 -14.54 20.27 4.09
N LEU A 69 -13.43 19.68 4.51
CA LEU A 69 -12.48 20.34 5.42
C LEU A 69 -11.86 21.59 4.79
N GLN A 70 -11.53 21.55 3.51
CA GLN A 70 -11.01 22.71 2.79
C GLN A 70 -12.03 23.86 2.77
N MET A 71 -13.30 23.55 2.53
CA MET A 71 -14.38 24.55 2.60
C MET A 71 -14.52 25.13 4.01
N TYR A 72 -14.42 24.31 5.07
CA TYR A 72 -14.47 24.77 6.46
C TYR A 72 -13.32 25.72 6.83
N PHE A 73 -12.09 25.41 6.41
CA PHE A 73 -10.89 26.20 6.72
C PHE A 73 -10.61 27.35 5.75
N LYS A 74 -11.38 27.48 4.66
CA LYS A 74 -11.23 28.59 3.68
C LYS A 74 -11.55 29.96 4.31
N GLY A 75 -12.43 29.99 5.32
CA GLY A 75 -12.71 31.17 6.13
C GLY A 75 -12.02 31.12 7.49
N LYS A 76 -12.37 32.04 8.39
CA LYS A 76 -11.98 31.94 9.80
C LYS A 76 -12.97 31.01 10.52
N PRO A 77 -12.59 29.77 10.87
CA PRO A 77 -13.52 28.83 11.45
C PRO A 77 -13.99 29.31 12.83
N PRO A 78 -15.27 29.12 13.18
CA PRO A 78 -15.79 29.49 14.47
C PRO A 78 -15.12 28.68 15.58
N ILE A 79 -14.76 29.34 16.68
CA ILE A 79 -14.20 28.67 17.87
C ILE A 79 -15.35 28.00 18.63
N ASN A 80 -15.64 26.76 18.24
CA ASN A 80 -16.68 25.92 18.83
C ASN A 80 -16.24 24.45 18.84
N GLN A 81 -17.12 23.55 19.27
CA GLN A 81 -16.85 22.11 19.31
C GLN A 81 -16.47 21.50 17.94
N PHE A 82 -16.90 22.13 16.83
CA PHE A 82 -16.62 21.64 15.48
C PHE A 82 -15.19 21.97 15.03
N LEU A 83 -14.54 22.98 15.60
CA LEU A 83 -13.14 23.27 15.31
C LEU A 83 -12.22 22.12 15.78
N GLY A 84 -12.42 21.65 17.02
CA GLY A 84 -11.68 20.50 17.55
C GLY A 84 -11.92 19.23 16.73
N ARG A 85 -13.16 19.00 16.29
CA ARG A 85 -13.53 17.88 15.42
C ARG A 85 -12.91 18.01 14.02
N ALA A 86 -12.91 19.19 13.42
CA ALA A 86 -12.26 19.45 12.13
C ALA A 86 -10.76 19.17 12.17
N TYR A 87 -10.07 19.63 13.22
CA TYR A 87 -8.66 19.29 13.44
C TYR A 87 -8.46 17.80 13.70
N PHE A 88 -9.36 17.14 14.42
CA PHE A 88 -9.31 15.70 14.64
C PHE A 88 -9.48 14.92 13.33
N ILE A 89 -10.42 15.28 12.45
CA ILE A 89 -10.60 14.65 11.13
C ILE A 89 -9.39 14.94 10.24
N GLN A 90 -8.88 16.18 10.25
CA GLN A 90 -7.65 16.55 9.54
C GLN A 90 -6.47 15.71 10.02
N PHE A 91 -6.35 15.50 11.34
CA PHE A 91 -5.33 14.63 11.93
C PHE A 91 -5.56 13.16 11.55
N LEU A 92 -6.79 12.64 11.61
CA LEU A 92 -7.12 11.28 11.18
C LEU A 92 -6.82 11.04 9.69
N LYS A 93 -6.96 12.06 8.84
CA LYS A 93 -6.52 12.02 7.43
C LYS A 93 -5.00 11.84 7.33
N TYR A 94 -4.22 12.49 8.19
CA TYR A 94 -2.76 12.30 8.26
C TYR A 94 -2.35 11.03 9.01
N LEU A 95 -3.22 10.50 9.86
CA LEU A 95 -3.03 9.28 10.64
C LEU A 95 -3.26 8.02 9.80
N GLY A 96 -3.48 8.12 8.48
CA GLY A 96 -3.47 7.01 7.52
C GLY A 96 -2.07 6.40 7.33
N TYR A 97 -1.57 5.79 8.42
CA TYR A 97 -0.55 4.77 8.69
C TYR A 97 0.56 4.38 7.69
N TYR A 98 0.54 4.75 6.41
CA TYR A 98 1.60 4.40 5.47
C TYR A 98 2.96 4.95 5.90
N PHE A 99 3.08 6.25 6.16
CA PHE A 99 4.38 6.85 6.51
C PHE A 99 4.98 6.25 7.80
N LEU A 100 4.15 5.86 8.77
CA LEU A 100 4.61 5.20 9.98
C LEU A 100 5.10 3.78 9.70
N ILE A 101 4.36 3.01 8.89
CA ILE A 101 4.74 1.64 8.50
C ILE A 101 6.00 1.68 7.63
N TYR A 102 6.09 2.62 6.69
CA TYR A 102 7.26 2.88 5.86
C TYR A 102 8.48 3.26 6.71
N ASN A 103 8.34 4.24 7.60
CA ASN A 103 9.47 4.63 8.45
C ASN A 103 9.89 3.50 9.39
N ALA A 104 8.92 2.75 9.92
CA ALA A 104 9.21 1.57 10.73
C ALA A 104 9.94 0.50 9.92
N SER A 105 9.58 0.28 8.65
CA SER A 105 10.25 -0.68 7.78
C SER A 105 11.67 -0.24 7.42
N VAL A 106 11.89 1.05 7.17
CA VAL A 106 13.22 1.63 6.94
C VAL A 106 14.10 1.54 8.20
N LEU A 107 13.57 1.88 9.37
CA LEU A 107 14.30 1.75 10.64
C LEU A 107 14.60 0.28 10.96
N TYR A 108 13.62 -0.61 10.75
CA TYR A 108 13.81 -2.05 10.86
C TYR A 108 14.96 -2.51 9.95
N TRP A 109 14.95 -2.11 8.68
CA TRP A 109 16.00 -2.44 7.72
C TRP A 109 17.39 -2.00 8.19
N GLN A 110 17.53 -0.77 8.69
CA GLN A 110 18.79 -0.26 9.23
C GLN A 110 19.33 -1.12 10.37
N ILE A 111 18.45 -1.65 11.22
CA ILE A 111 18.82 -2.51 12.36
C ILE A 111 19.19 -3.92 11.88
N VAL A 112 18.45 -4.49 10.94
CA VAL A 112 18.64 -5.89 10.54
C VAL A 112 19.71 -6.09 9.47
N ARG A 113 20.12 -5.04 8.75
CA ARG A 113 21.11 -5.12 7.67
C ARG A 113 22.41 -5.86 8.05
N PRO A 114 22.99 -5.70 9.26
CA PRO A 114 24.18 -6.47 9.67
C PRO A 114 23.93 -7.98 9.79
N TYR A 115 22.68 -8.40 9.98
CA TYR A 115 22.24 -9.79 10.13
C TYR A 115 21.85 -10.45 8.79
N LEU A 116 21.85 -9.72 7.68
CA LEU A 116 21.63 -10.26 6.32
C LEU A 116 22.87 -11.02 5.79
N LYS A 117 23.58 -11.70 6.68
CA LYS A 117 24.69 -12.60 6.35
C LYS A 117 24.17 -14.03 6.36
N HIS A 118 24.75 -14.86 5.50
CA HIS A 118 24.41 -16.28 5.42
C HIS A 118 24.43 -16.94 6.81
N GLY A 119 23.40 -17.73 7.13
CA GLY A 119 23.24 -18.42 8.42
C GLY A 119 22.54 -17.60 9.51
N PHE A 120 22.30 -16.29 9.33
CA PHE A 120 21.55 -15.45 10.27
C PHE A 120 20.22 -14.94 9.70
N ARG A 121 19.99 -15.10 8.40
CA ARG A 121 18.80 -14.58 7.71
C ARG A 121 17.53 -15.30 8.16
N ASN A 122 17.64 -16.57 8.50
CA ASN A 122 16.55 -17.39 9.03
C ASN A 122 15.85 -16.77 10.27
N PHE A 123 16.59 -16.08 11.15
CA PHE A 123 16.02 -15.43 12.34
C PHE A 123 15.15 -14.22 12.01
N LEU A 124 15.31 -13.64 10.82
CA LEU A 124 14.57 -12.45 10.39
C LEU A 124 13.23 -12.78 9.75
N ILE A 125 12.97 -14.05 9.40
CA ILE A 125 11.73 -14.47 8.72
C ILE A 125 10.49 -13.94 9.46
N PRO A 126 10.31 -14.16 10.78
CA PRO A 126 9.07 -13.76 11.46
C PRO A 126 8.84 -12.24 11.41
N SER A 127 9.87 -11.45 11.69
CA SER A 127 9.76 -9.99 11.73
C SER A 127 9.66 -9.38 10.34
N LEU A 128 10.44 -9.86 9.36
CA LEU A 128 10.41 -9.34 8.00
C LEU A 128 9.09 -9.70 7.27
N SER A 129 8.52 -10.89 7.51
CA SER A 129 7.18 -11.23 7.02
C SER A 129 6.11 -10.28 7.54
N GLN A 130 6.17 -9.89 8.81
CA GLN A 130 5.22 -8.92 9.38
C GLN A 130 5.36 -7.54 8.73
N ILE A 131 6.60 -7.08 8.50
CA ILE A 131 6.87 -5.80 7.84
C ILE A 131 6.33 -5.80 6.41
N VAL A 132 6.63 -6.82 5.60
CA VAL A 132 6.14 -6.94 4.23
C VAL A 132 4.62 -6.98 4.19
N HIS A 133 3.99 -7.74 5.10
CA HIS A 133 2.53 -7.82 5.19
C HIS A 133 1.90 -6.47 5.60
N ALA A 134 2.50 -5.74 6.54
CA ALA A 134 2.02 -4.43 6.94
C ALA A 134 2.09 -3.42 5.79
N LEU A 135 3.18 -3.44 5.01
CA LEU A 135 3.34 -2.59 3.82
C LEU A 135 2.31 -2.94 2.73
N GLU A 136 2.00 -4.23 2.54
CA GLU A 136 0.95 -4.68 1.65
C GLU A 136 -0.43 -4.15 2.04
N GLN A 137 -0.80 -4.31 3.32
CA GLN A 137 -2.10 -3.83 3.82
C GLN A 137 -2.24 -2.31 3.76
N ALA A 138 -1.13 -1.59 3.89
CA ALA A 138 -1.11 -0.13 3.86
C ALA A 138 -1.23 0.47 2.45
N ASP A 139 -1.34 -0.37 1.40
CA ASP A 139 -1.26 0.02 -0.02
C ASP A 139 -0.12 1.01 -0.28
N GLU A 140 1.08 0.58 0.07
CA GLU A 140 2.29 1.39 0.01
C GLU A 140 2.49 2.09 -1.35
N GLN A 141 2.87 3.37 -1.36
CA GLN A 141 3.21 4.07 -2.61
C GLN A 141 4.54 3.58 -3.21
N ASP A 142 5.54 3.33 -2.38
CA ASP A 142 6.87 2.88 -2.83
C ASP A 142 6.88 1.36 -3.05
N LYS A 143 6.32 0.92 -4.18
CA LYS A 143 6.32 -0.50 -4.57
C LYS A 143 7.73 -1.05 -4.78
N GLU A 144 8.70 -0.18 -5.07
CA GLU A 144 10.10 -0.55 -5.25
C GLU A 144 10.74 -0.99 -3.93
N TRP A 145 10.48 -0.25 -2.84
CA TRP A 145 10.94 -0.60 -1.50
C TRP A 145 10.34 -1.91 -1.01
N ARG A 146 9.04 -2.10 -1.20
CA ARG A 146 8.38 -3.39 -0.89
C ARG A 146 9.01 -4.55 -1.66
N ALA A 147 9.30 -4.37 -2.95
CA ALA A 147 9.91 -5.41 -3.78
C ALA A 147 11.28 -5.84 -3.23
N GLU A 148 12.12 -4.90 -2.80
CA GLU A 148 13.41 -5.21 -2.16
C GLU A 148 13.23 -6.08 -0.90
N LEU A 149 12.33 -5.66 0.00
CA LEU A 149 12.06 -6.42 1.23
C LEU A 149 11.49 -7.81 0.95
N MET A 150 10.69 -7.97 -0.11
CA MET A 150 10.19 -9.27 -0.56
C MET A 150 11.31 -10.17 -1.10
N ILE A 151 12.23 -9.64 -1.92
CA ILE A 151 13.38 -10.41 -2.42
C ILE A 151 14.24 -10.89 -1.24
N GLU A 152 14.49 -10.02 -0.26
CA GLU A 152 15.27 -10.35 0.93
C GLU A 152 14.58 -11.38 1.82
N LEU A 153 13.26 -11.31 1.95
CA LEU A 153 12.47 -12.33 2.65
C LEU A 153 12.54 -13.69 1.94
N LEU A 154 12.53 -13.72 0.61
CA LEU A 154 12.74 -14.95 -0.14
C LEU A 154 14.12 -15.54 0.12
N GLU A 155 15.18 -14.72 0.14
CA GLU A 155 16.52 -15.19 0.54
C GLU A 155 16.52 -15.74 1.98
N CYS A 156 15.76 -15.15 2.89
CA CYS A 156 15.63 -15.67 4.25
C CYS A 156 14.97 -17.06 4.28
N PHE A 157 13.91 -17.29 3.49
CA PHE A 157 13.29 -18.62 3.37
C PHE A 157 14.25 -19.66 2.79
N LEU A 158 15.04 -19.27 1.79
CA LEU A 158 16.05 -20.13 1.18
C LEU A 158 17.19 -20.48 2.15
N ASP A 159 17.68 -19.51 2.92
CA ASP A 159 18.70 -19.72 3.96
C ASP A 159 18.22 -20.67 5.08
N ALA A 160 16.91 -20.67 5.35
CA ALA A 160 16.28 -21.58 6.30
C ALA A 160 15.86 -22.95 5.71
N SER A 161 16.20 -23.23 4.45
CA SER A 161 15.84 -24.45 3.71
C SER A 161 14.32 -24.71 3.65
N LYS A 162 13.49 -23.67 3.74
CA LYS A 162 12.03 -23.77 3.71
C LYS A 162 11.50 -23.73 2.27
N THR A 163 11.83 -24.75 1.49
CA THR A 163 11.62 -24.80 0.03
C THR A 163 10.16 -24.62 -0.40
N LYS A 164 9.20 -25.21 0.33
CA LYS A 164 7.76 -25.08 0.02
C LYS A 164 7.26 -23.63 0.15
N GLU A 165 7.67 -22.96 1.21
CA GLU A 165 7.31 -21.56 1.48
C GLU A 165 8.03 -20.62 0.52
N ALA A 166 9.29 -20.90 0.21
CA ALA A 166 10.05 -20.16 -0.80
C ALA A 166 9.40 -20.25 -2.19
N MET A 167 8.93 -21.43 -2.60
CA MET A 167 8.29 -21.62 -3.90
C MET A 167 7.01 -20.80 -4.02
N THR A 168 6.07 -20.94 -3.08
CA THR A 168 4.81 -20.18 -3.10
C THR A 168 5.05 -18.67 -3.03
N PHE A 169 5.94 -18.24 -2.14
CA PHE A 169 6.26 -16.83 -1.97
C PHE A 169 6.99 -16.24 -3.18
N SER A 170 7.85 -17.03 -3.86
CA SER A 170 8.55 -16.58 -5.07
C SER A 170 7.60 -16.29 -6.23
N SER A 171 6.57 -17.11 -6.45
CA SER A 171 5.56 -16.87 -7.48
C SER A 171 4.78 -15.58 -7.18
N THR A 172 4.36 -15.36 -5.93
CA THR A 172 3.70 -14.12 -5.51
C THR A 172 4.60 -12.90 -5.70
N THR A 173 5.89 -13.02 -5.33
CA THR A 173 6.87 -11.95 -5.47
C THR A 173 7.14 -11.62 -6.94
N ALA A 174 7.30 -12.64 -7.79
CA ALA A 174 7.53 -12.49 -9.22
C ALA A 174 6.35 -11.79 -9.91
N SER A 175 5.11 -12.18 -9.59
CA SER A 175 3.90 -11.53 -10.07
C SER A 175 3.86 -10.05 -9.67
N PHE A 176 4.07 -9.76 -8.38
CA PHE A 176 4.09 -8.39 -7.88
C PHE A 176 5.14 -7.52 -8.57
N ILE A 177 6.36 -8.04 -8.77
CA ILE A 177 7.46 -7.33 -9.43
C ILE A 177 7.15 -7.09 -10.91
N LYS A 178 6.61 -8.08 -11.64
CA LYS A 178 6.18 -7.91 -13.04
C LYS A 178 5.16 -6.77 -13.18
N ASP A 179 4.21 -6.70 -12.26
CA ASP A 179 3.12 -5.72 -12.31
C ASP A 179 3.54 -4.31 -11.88
N ASN A 180 4.46 -4.18 -10.92
CA ASN A 180 4.73 -2.90 -10.26
C ASN A 180 6.14 -2.35 -10.51
N VAL A 181 7.15 -3.21 -10.66
CA VAL A 181 8.58 -2.82 -10.70
C VAL A 181 9.38 -3.73 -11.66
N PRO A 182 9.03 -3.76 -12.96
CA PRO A 182 9.54 -4.77 -13.91
C PRO A 182 11.07 -4.73 -14.07
N ASP A 183 11.71 -3.60 -13.81
CA ASP A 183 13.17 -3.45 -13.85
C ASP A 183 13.90 -4.40 -12.88
N LYS A 184 13.26 -4.78 -11.75
CA LYS A 184 13.80 -5.73 -10.78
C LYS A 184 13.51 -7.19 -11.11
N TYR A 185 12.76 -7.46 -12.17
CA TYR A 185 12.38 -8.83 -12.52
C TYR A 185 13.60 -9.73 -12.78
N GLN A 186 14.67 -9.16 -13.35
CA GLN A 186 15.93 -9.88 -13.59
C GLN A 186 16.56 -10.42 -12.30
N GLN A 187 16.45 -9.67 -11.19
CA GLN A 187 17.01 -10.05 -9.90
C GLN A 187 16.27 -11.25 -9.32
N ILE A 188 14.93 -11.19 -9.27
CA ILE A 188 14.11 -12.29 -8.76
C ILE A 188 14.18 -13.52 -9.67
N PHE A 189 14.16 -13.35 -10.98
CA PHE A 189 14.34 -14.45 -11.95
C PHE A 189 15.67 -15.15 -11.74
N SER A 190 16.76 -14.39 -11.59
CA SER A 190 18.08 -14.97 -11.31
C SER A 190 18.12 -15.79 -10.02
N LEU A 191 17.36 -15.39 -8.98
CA LEU A 191 17.29 -16.10 -7.71
C LEU A 191 16.44 -17.37 -7.85
N MET A 192 15.29 -17.28 -8.51
CA MET A 192 14.38 -18.39 -8.72
C MET A 192 15.01 -19.51 -9.57
N VAL A 193 15.71 -19.18 -10.66
CA VAL A 193 16.45 -20.16 -11.48
C VAL A 193 17.54 -20.86 -10.66
N ARG A 194 18.33 -20.08 -9.90
CA ARG A 194 19.44 -20.62 -9.09
C ARG A 194 18.96 -21.66 -8.08
N HIS A 195 17.81 -21.43 -7.47
CA HIS A 195 17.25 -22.30 -6.43
C HIS A 195 16.17 -23.26 -6.93
N LYS A 196 16.01 -23.40 -8.27
CA LYS A 196 15.06 -24.30 -8.91
C LYS A 196 13.61 -24.09 -8.41
N LEU A 197 13.19 -22.84 -8.31
CA LEU A 197 11.86 -22.43 -7.84
C LEU A 197 10.83 -22.24 -8.97
N MET A 198 11.22 -22.49 -10.23
CA MET A 198 10.37 -22.30 -11.41
C MET A 198 10.21 -23.61 -12.17
N ASP A 199 9.05 -23.75 -12.81
CA ASP A 199 8.78 -24.81 -13.77
C ASP A 199 9.47 -24.50 -15.10
N ASP A 200 9.88 -25.56 -15.82
CA ASP A 200 10.59 -25.42 -17.10
C ASP A 200 9.78 -24.62 -18.14
N SER A 201 8.46 -24.76 -18.15
CA SER A 201 7.58 -24.02 -19.06
C SER A 201 7.59 -22.51 -18.81
N GLN A 202 7.65 -22.08 -17.54
CA GLN A 202 7.73 -20.65 -17.19
C GLN A 202 9.09 -20.07 -17.58
N ILE A 203 10.15 -20.85 -17.41
CA ILE A 203 11.51 -20.47 -17.81
C ILE A 203 11.59 -20.28 -19.33
N GLU A 204 11.01 -21.20 -20.10
CA GLU A 204 10.98 -21.11 -21.57
C GLU A 204 10.28 -19.83 -22.04
N GLU A 205 9.08 -19.55 -21.52
CA GLU A 205 8.32 -18.33 -21.85
C GLU A 205 9.12 -17.06 -21.53
N ASP A 206 9.73 -16.97 -20.34
CA ASP A 206 10.48 -15.79 -19.92
C ASP A 206 11.77 -15.60 -20.76
N ILE A 207 12.46 -16.68 -21.13
CA ILE A 207 13.68 -16.63 -21.96
C ILE A 207 13.35 -16.19 -23.38
N GLU A 208 12.27 -16.69 -23.97
CA GLU A 208 11.81 -16.27 -25.30
C GLU A 208 11.42 -14.80 -25.32
N SER A 209 10.85 -14.29 -24.23
CA SER A 209 10.45 -12.89 -24.10
C SER A 209 11.63 -11.90 -23.98
N SER A 210 12.79 -12.35 -23.49
CA SER A 210 13.89 -11.45 -23.12
C SER A 210 15.29 -12.07 -23.24
N ILE A 211 16.13 -11.41 -24.05
CA ILE A 211 17.56 -11.77 -24.20
C ILE A 211 18.30 -11.66 -22.86
N SER A 212 17.97 -10.65 -22.03
CA SER A 212 18.61 -10.48 -20.72
C SER A 212 18.31 -11.66 -19.81
N LEU A 213 17.07 -12.16 -19.80
CA LEU A 213 16.69 -13.35 -19.02
C LEU A 213 17.35 -14.62 -19.57
N THR A 214 17.49 -14.73 -20.91
CA THR A 214 18.27 -15.80 -21.55
C THR A 214 19.70 -15.85 -21.03
N VAL A 215 20.38 -14.70 -20.99
CA VAL A 215 21.77 -14.60 -20.51
C VAL A 215 21.84 -14.97 -19.02
N ILE A 216 20.92 -14.47 -18.21
CA ILE A 216 20.86 -14.78 -16.77
C ILE A 216 20.67 -16.28 -16.56
N TYR A 217 19.73 -16.91 -17.26
CA TYR A 217 19.48 -18.35 -17.17
C TYR A 217 20.75 -19.14 -17.47
N LYS A 218 21.40 -18.87 -18.61
CA LYS A 218 22.66 -19.54 -18.99
C LYS A 218 23.75 -19.38 -17.92
N ILE A 219 23.91 -18.17 -17.36
CA ILE A 219 24.87 -17.91 -16.29
C ILE A 219 24.55 -18.73 -15.03
N GLN A 220 23.29 -18.78 -14.60
CA GLN A 220 22.90 -19.54 -13.40
C GLN A 220 23.05 -21.05 -13.61
N THR A 221 22.70 -21.56 -14.78
CA THR A 221 22.88 -22.97 -15.13
C THR A 221 24.36 -23.36 -15.08
N ILE A 222 25.24 -22.56 -15.67
CA ILE A 222 26.70 -22.79 -15.61
C ILE A 222 27.18 -22.77 -14.15
N LYS A 223 26.73 -21.80 -13.34
CA LYS A 223 27.09 -21.73 -11.92
C LYS A 223 26.66 -22.97 -11.14
N SER A 224 25.47 -23.51 -11.40
CA SER A 224 24.99 -24.75 -10.76
C SER A 224 25.92 -25.91 -11.09
N TYR A 225 26.25 -26.11 -12.36
CA TYR A 225 27.18 -27.17 -12.78
C TYR A 225 28.57 -27.03 -12.14
N VAL A 226 29.10 -25.80 -12.08
CA VAL A 226 30.40 -25.55 -11.44
C VAL A 226 30.35 -25.86 -9.94
N LEU A 227 29.29 -25.46 -9.23
CA LEU A 227 29.13 -25.75 -7.80
C LEU A 227 28.99 -27.26 -7.53
N GLU A 228 28.21 -27.96 -8.35
CA GLU A 228 28.03 -29.43 -8.27
C GLU A 228 29.34 -30.18 -8.55
N SER A 229 30.18 -29.69 -9.47
CA SER A 229 31.49 -30.31 -9.76
C SER A 229 32.55 -30.04 -8.69
N ILE A 230 32.42 -28.99 -7.89
CA ILE A 230 33.37 -28.62 -6.81
C ILE A 230 33.04 -29.33 -5.49
N ASN A 231 31.76 -29.64 -5.21
CA ASN A 231 31.31 -30.33 -3.99
C ASN A 231 30.59 -31.67 -4.28
N PRO A 232 31.31 -32.74 -4.69
CA PRO A 232 30.67 -34.01 -5.04
C PRO A 232 30.20 -34.87 -3.84
N LEU A 233 30.25 -34.41 -2.58
CA LEU A 233 30.06 -35.26 -1.38
C LEU A 233 29.21 -34.67 -0.24
N GLU A 234 28.05 -34.09 -0.55
CA GLU A 234 26.98 -33.96 0.45
C GLU A 234 25.66 -34.51 -0.11
N TYR A 235 25.48 -35.83 0.06
CA TYR A 235 24.21 -36.56 -0.04
C TYR A 235 23.87 -37.12 1.34
#